data_AF-A0AAD7EEU5-F1
#
_entry.id   AF-A0AAD7EEU5-F1
#
_cell.length_a   1.000
_cell.length_b   1.000
_cell.length_c   1.000
_cell.angle_alpha   90.00
_cell.angle_beta   90.00
_cell.angle_gamma   90.00
#
_symmetry.space_group_name_H-M   'P 1'
#
loop_
_entity.id
_entity.type
_entity.pdbx_description
1 polymer ?
#
loop_
_entity_poly.entity_id
_entity_poly.type
_entity_poly.pdbx_seq_one_letter_code
_entity_poly.pdbx_strand_id
1 'polypeptide(L)'
;MPPSHVRGNQCYRSDLINEGVVLGADLNDVTGIAASANNNNAPELAADNAVDQLGSPQQQAVPQAGTPRGYIRLAVMDSKTIQHRKCALHLCEGPLVNYKNGQFCQVHLDLAKLCGIIPCGHPIHQPGVLTCDNQLHITWQQQYNNRFSCLSFPGIQQVIRHQKTAADNGGVIPTLCVGLGPLGDTPGDQVVHTFWVKSTYCLQTVQWACGFPIGWGKCYHSESPLQVLAILDRIWLDYPELKPSFAAYNEACSLLQHIVTQDPHTTLPSDNPGSFDHLSMGQLRILIWAPGHNISAGIGFVGLNYGGPTFIQLVIG
;
A
#
# COMPACT_ATOMS: atom_id res chain seq x y z
N MET A 1 -46.51 -1.25 -14.27
CA MET A 1 -45.22 -1.00 -13.59
C MET A 1 -44.12 -1.13 -14.63
N PRO A 2 -43.40 -0.06 -14.99
CA PRO A 2 -42.27 -0.16 -15.92
C PRO A 2 -40.94 -0.36 -15.17
N PRO A 3 -39.88 -0.85 -15.84
CA PRO A 3 -38.65 -1.31 -15.20
C PRO A 3 -37.66 -0.17 -14.92
N SER A 4 -36.93 -0.31 -13.82
CA SER A 4 -35.85 0.58 -13.40
C SER A 4 -34.54 0.25 -14.14
N HIS A 5 -34.10 1.14 -15.03
CA HIS A 5 -32.77 1.13 -15.62
C HIS A 5 -31.74 1.76 -14.69
N VAL A 6 -30.70 0.98 -14.37
CA VAL A 6 -29.47 1.45 -13.71
C VAL A 6 -28.67 2.30 -14.71
N ARG A 7 -28.41 3.58 -14.38
CA ARG A 7 -27.49 4.46 -15.12
C ARG A 7 -26.17 4.55 -14.36
N GLY A 8 -25.12 3.96 -14.94
CA GLY A 8 -23.74 4.10 -14.47
C GLY A 8 -22.90 4.91 -15.47
N ASN A 9 -22.09 5.83 -14.92
CA ASN A 9 -20.87 6.42 -15.50
C ASN A 9 -20.93 7.41 -16.68
N GLN A 10 -22.09 7.75 -17.25
CA GLN A 10 -22.13 8.78 -18.31
C GLN A 10 -22.22 10.23 -17.80
N CYS A 11 -22.66 10.49 -16.55
CA CYS A 11 -22.84 11.87 -16.05
C CYS A 11 -21.53 12.64 -15.85
N TYR A 12 -20.45 11.98 -15.42
CA TYR A 12 -19.25 12.68 -14.98
C TYR A 12 -18.53 13.45 -16.10
N ARG A 13 -18.57 12.94 -17.34
CA ARG A 13 -17.92 13.61 -18.49
C ARG A 13 -18.70 14.83 -18.95
N SER A 14 -20.03 14.74 -18.99
CA SER A 14 -20.91 15.86 -19.34
C SER A 14 -20.84 16.98 -18.31
N ASP A 15 -20.72 16.63 -17.02
CA ASP A 15 -20.64 17.61 -15.94
C ASP A 15 -19.34 18.44 -16.02
N LEU A 16 -18.20 17.80 -16.34
CA LEU A 16 -16.91 18.49 -16.54
C LEU A 16 -16.91 19.43 -17.76
N ILE A 17 -17.59 19.05 -18.85
CA ILE A 17 -17.72 19.91 -20.03
C ILE A 17 -18.64 21.11 -19.74
N ASN A 18 -19.71 20.89 -18.98
CA ASN A 18 -20.66 21.94 -18.59
C ASN A 18 -20.04 22.96 -17.61
N GLU A 19 -19.04 22.55 -16.82
CA GLU A 19 -18.24 23.43 -15.95
C GLU A 19 -17.13 24.19 -16.68
N GLY A 20 -17.05 24.08 -18.02
CA GLY A 20 -16.12 24.85 -18.85
C GLY A 20 -14.71 24.28 -18.89
N VAL A 21 -14.50 23.03 -18.49
CA VAL A 21 -13.20 22.35 -18.62
C VAL A 21 -12.97 21.99 -20.09
N VAL A 22 -12.07 22.73 -20.74
CA VAL A 22 -11.63 22.42 -22.11
C VAL A 22 -10.69 21.21 -22.06
N LEU A 23 -11.24 20.02 -22.29
CA LEU A 23 -10.46 18.81 -22.49
C LEU A 23 -9.95 18.79 -23.94
N GLY A 24 -8.71 19.22 -24.14
CA GLY A 24 -8.06 19.24 -25.46
C GLY A 24 -8.05 17.83 -26.09
N ALA A 25 -8.55 17.74 -27.30
CA ALA A 25 -8.50 16.55 -28.14
C ALA A 25 -7.20 16.56 -28.97
N ASP A 26 -6.05 16.44 -28.31
CA ASP A 26 -4.80 16.12 -29.01
C ASP A 26 -3.89 15.33 -28.06
N LEU A 27 -3.88 14.01 -28.26
CA LEU A 27 -3.15 13.03 -27.44
C LEU A 27 -1.78 12.70 -28.02
N ASN A 28 -1.09 13.68 -28.62
CA ASN A 28 0.23 13.47 -29.23
C ASN A 28 1.28 14.57 -28.97
N ASP A 29 1.05 15.53 -28.06
CA ASP A 29 2.01 16.63 -27.85
C ASP A 29 2.26 16.99 -26.38
N VAL A 30 2.61 16.00 -25.54
CA VAL A 30 3.27 16.23 -24.25
C VAL A 30 4.41 15.23 -24.05
N THR A 31 5.38 15.25 -24.97
CA THR A 31 6.77 14.86 -24.66
C THR A 31 7.69 15.88 -25.28
N GLY A 32 7.74 17.07 -24.69
CA GLY A 32 8.74 18.10 -24.98
C GLY A 32 10.11 17.73 -24.40
N ILE A 33 10.70 16.63 -24.86
CA ILE A 33 12.11 16.31 -24.61
C ILE A 33 12.75 16.01 -25.97
N ALA A 34 13.43 17.02 -26.49
CA ALA A 34 14.29 16.89 -27.65
C ALA A 34 15.44 15.91 -27.34
N ALA A 35 15.60 14.92 -28.22
CA ALA A 35 16.77 14.06 -28.25
C ALA A 35 17.92 14.75 -29.01
N SER A 36 19.08 14.94 -28.35
CA SER A 36 20.41 14.60 -28.90
C SER A 36 21.55 15.22 -28.09
N ALA A 37 22.43 14.38 -27.54
CA ALA A 37 23.78 14.12 -28.07
C ALA A 37 24.72 13.64 -26.95
N ASN A 38 25.23 12.42 -27.14
CA ASN A 38 26.53 11.85 -26.73
C ASN A 38 27.25 12.38 -25.48
N ASN A 39 27.62 11.46 -24.59
CA ASN A 39 29.03 11.17 -24.29
C ASN A 39 29.18 9.82 -23.58
N ASN A 40 29.73 8.85 -24.31
CA ASN A 40 30.29 7.63 -23.76
C ASN A 40 31.57 7.98 -22.99
N ASN A 41 31.71 7.50 -21.75
CA ASN A 41 32.96 7.02 -21.12
C ASN A 41 32.75 6.80 -19.61
N ALA A 42 32.62 5.55 -19.17
CA ALA A 42 33.00 5.06 -17.84
C ALA A 42 32.89 3.51 -17.79
N PRO A 43 33.67 2.83 -16.93
CA PRO A 43 34.32 1.57 -17.28
C PRO A 43 33.51 0.32 -16.98
N GLU A 44 33.77 -0.68 -17.81
CA GLU A 44 33.34 -2.07 -17.75
C GLU A 44 33.83 -2.73 -16.45
N LEU A 45 32.90 -3.04 -15.54
CA LEU A 45 33.11 -3.95 -14.41
C LEU A 45 32.58 -5.31 -14.82
N ALA A 46 33.48 -6.30 -14.79
CA ALA A 46 33.24 -7.68 -15.16
C ALA A 46 32.02 -8.26 -14.44
N ALA A 47 31.04 -8.71 -15.21
CA ALA A 47 29.91 -9.48 -14.71
C ALA A 47 30.34 -10.94 -14.52
N ASP A 48 30.33 -11.39 -13.27
CA ASP A 48 30.37 -12.81 -12.94
C ASP A 48 29.08 -13.49 -13.45
N ASN A 49 29.22 -14.24 -14.54
CA ASN A 49 28.17 -15.05 -15.14
C ASN A 49 27.97 -16.34 -14.32
N ALA A 50 27.14 -16.28 -13.27
CA ALA A 50 26.78 -17.47 -12.51
C ALA A 50 25.37 -17.41 -11.90
N VAL A 51 24.35 -17.00 -12.66
CA VAL A 51 22.95 -17.24 -12.28
C VAL A 51 22.10 -17.48 -13.54
N ASP A 52 22.33 -18.59 -14.22
CA ASP A 52 21.57 -18.93 -15.43
C ASP A 52 21.23 -20.42 -15.46
N GLN A 53 20.38 -20.85 -14.53
CA GLN A 53 19.79 -22.21 -14.57
C GLN A 53 18.58 -22.46 -13.66
N LEU A 54 17.76 -21.45 -13.37
CA LEU A 54 16.40 -21.74 -12.88
C LEU A 54 15.50 -21.93 -14.12
N GLY A 55 15.31 -23.19 -14.51
CA GLY A 55 14.54 -23.55 -15.71
C GLY A 55 13.17 -22.88 -15.73
N SER A 56 12.76 -22.40 -16.90
CA SER A 56 11.46 -21.76 -17.10
C SER A 56 10.33 -22.64 -16.55
N PRO A 57 9.31 -22.04 -15.89
CA PRO A 57 8.19 -22.81 -15.36
C PRO A 57 7.54 -23.61 -16.49
N GLN A 58 7.42 -24.93 -16.30
CA GLN A 58 6.80 -25.81 -17.28
C GLN A 58 5.33 -25.41 -17.47
N GLN A 59 4.97 -25.05 -18.70
CA GLN A 59 3.58 -24.80 -19.06
C GLN A 59 2.79 -26.10 -18.91
N GLN A 60 1.65 -26.03 -18.23
CA GLN A 60 0.81 -27.20 -18.01
C GLN A 60 0.31 -27.73 -19.37
N ALA A 61 0.52 -29.02 -19.63
CA ALA A 61 0.13 -29.63 -20.90
C ALA A 61 -1.37 -29.45 -21.14
N VAL A 62 -1.75 -29.18 -22.39
CA VAL A 62 -3.16 -29.01 -22.77
C VAL A 62 -3.90 -30.32 -22.45
N PRO A 63 -4.99 -30.27 -21.65
CA PRO A 63 -5.76 -31.47 -21.35
C PRO A 63 -6.29 -32.12 -22.63
N GLN A 64 -6.27 -33.45 -22.70
CA GLN A 64 -6.81 -34.20 -23.84
C GLN A 64 -8.28 -33.84 -24.08
N ALA A 65 -8.67 -33.72 -25.35
CA ALA A 65 -10.03 -33.38 -25.75
C ALA A 65 -11.03 -34.35 -25.13
N GLY A 66 -12.07 -33.82 -24.46
CA GLY A 66 -13.09 -34.61 -23.77
C GLY A 66 -12.83 -34.85 -22.27
N THR A 67 -11.65 -34.48 -21.75
CA THR A 67 -11.42 -34.54 -20.29
C THR A 67 -12.22 -33.45 -19.59
N PRO A 68 -13.09 -33.77 -18.61
CA PRO A 68 -13.82 -32.75 -17.87
C PRO A 68 -12.83 -31.84 -17.15
N ARG A 69 -12.91 -30.54 -17.41
CA ARG A 69 -12.09 -29.55 -16.72
C ARG A 69 -12.66 -29.38 -15.32
N GLY A 70 -11.83 -29.60 -14.30
CA GLY A 70 -12.22 -29.37 -12.91
C GLY A 70 -12.57 -27.89 -12.65
N TYR A 71 -13.25 -27.64 -11.54
CA TYR A 71 -13.53 -26.27 -11.09
C TYR A 71 -12.28 -25.62 -10.52
N ILE A 72 -12.01 -24.38 -10.93
CA ILE A 72 -10.93 -23.57 -10.39
C ILE A 72 -11.47 -22.70 -9.26
N ARG A 73 -10.88 -22.81 -8.07
CA ARG A 73 -11.11 -21.90 -6.95
C ARG A 73 -10.11 -20.75 -7.02
N LEU A 74 -10.54 -19.62 -7.57
CA LEU A 74 -9.75 -18.40 -7.69
C LEU A 74 -10.27 -17.33 -6.72
N ALA A 75 -9.39 -16.87 -5.83
CA ALA A 75 -9.60 -15.66 -5.04
C ALA A 75 -8.99 -14.46 -5.75
N VAL A 76 -9.66 -13.31 -5.66
CA VAL A 76 -9.19 -12.01 -6.12
C VAL A 76 -8.96 -11.15 -4.88
N MET A 77 -7.80 -10.52 -4.85
CA MET A 77 -7.36 -9.68 -3.74
C MET A 77 -7.21 -8.25 -4.22
N ASP A 78 -7.72 -7.31 -3.43
CA ASP A 78 -7.62 -5.88 -3.73
C ASP A 78 -7.48 -5.05 -2.46
N SER A 79 -6.60 -4.05 -2.50
CA SER A 79 -6.40 -3.13 -1.39
C SER A 79 -7.28 -1.89 -1.55
N LYS A 80 -8.01 -1.56 -0.49
CA LYS A 80 -8.89 -0.40 -0.44
C LYS A 80 -8.34 0.61 0.55
N THR A 81 -8.27 1.88 0.16
CA THR A 81 -7.84 3.01 1.01
C THR A 81 -8.94 3.42 1.98
N ILE A 82 -9.50 2.46 2.72
CA ILE A 82 -10.43 2.72 3.82
C ILE A 82 -9.58 2.82 5.09
N GLN A 83 -9.31 4.05 5.50
CA GLN A 83 -8.50 4.34 6.68
C GLN A 83 -9.38 4.42 7.92
N HIS A 84 -9.08 3.62 8.94
CA HIS A 84 -9.67 3.77 10.27
C HIS A 84 -8.61 4.17 11.29
N ARG A 85 -9.05 5.04 12.22
CA ARG A 85 -8.20 5.58 13.27
C ARG A 85 -7.81 4.48 14.26
N LYS A 86 -6.53 4.43 14.60
CA LYS A 86 -5.90 3.54 15.57
C LYS A 86 -5.13 4.37 16.61
N CYS A 87 -4.67 3.70 17.66
CA CYS A 87 -3.85 4.28 18.72
C CYS A 87 -2.71 5.16 18.16
N ALA A 88 -2.46 6.30 18.79
CA ALA A 88 -1.42 7.25 18.40
C ALA A 88 0.01 6.68 18.55
N LEU A 89 0.20 5.65 19.40
CA LEU A 89 1.51 5.04 19.61
C LEU A 89 1.99 4.28 18.36
N HIS A 90 3.28 4.41 18.02
CA HIS A 90 3.81 3.99 16.72
C HIS A 90 3.61 2.51 16.37
N LEU A 91 3.71 1.59 17.32
CA LEU A 91 3.56 0.15 17.08
C LEU A 91 2.22 -0.40 17.58
N CYS A 92 1.29 0.46 17.98
CA CYS A 92 0.02 0.00 18.51
C CYS A 92 -1.05 -0.06 17.40
N GLU A 93 -1.59 -1.26 17.21
CA GLU A 93 -2.65 -1.55 16.26
C GLU A 93 -4.06 -1.49 16.89
N GLY A 94 -4.11 -1.23 18.20
CA GLY A 94 -5.34 -1.24 18.98
C GLY A 94 -6.34 -0.15 18.53
N PRO A 95 -7.64 -0.48 18.51
CA PRO A 95 -8.68 0.49 18.20
C PRO A 95 -8.76 1.57 19.27
N LEU A 96 -9.19 2.77 18.88
CA LEU A 96 -9.41 3.86 19.83
C LEU A 96 -10.58 3.54 20.78
N VAL A 97 -10.44 3.90 22.06
CA VAL A 97 -11.55 3.85 23.02
C VAL A 97 -12.66 4.81 22.61
N ASN A 98 -12.29 5.99 22.11
CA ASN A 98 -13.20 7.00 21.61
C ASN A 98 -12.74 7.49 20.23
N TYR A 99 -13.54 7.23 19.19
CA TYR A 99 -13.20 7.63 17.82
C TYR A 99 -13.35 9.13 17.56
N LYS A 100 -14.14 9.85 18.37
CA LYS A 100 -14.41 11.28 18.16
C LYS A 100 -13.23 12.14 18.61
N ASN A 101 -12.72 11.91 19.82
CA ASN A 101 -11.69 12.74 20.44
C ASN A 101 -10.60 11.92 21.17
N GLY A 102 -10.64 10.59 21.14
CA GLY A 102 -9.63 9.76 21.78
C GLY A 102 -8.36 9.65 20.96
N GLN A 103 -7.23 9.43 21.64
CA GLN A 103 -5.91 9.24 21.03
C GLN A 103 -5.37 7.81 21.19
N PHE A 104 -5.83 7.11 22.22
CA PHE A 104 -5.26 5.85 22.64
C PHE A 104 -6.30 4.73 22.65
N CYS A 105 -5.80 3.50 22.53
CA CYS A 105 -6.59 2.30 22.79
C CYS A 105 -6.72 2.04 24.29
N GLN A 106 -7.53 1.05 24.67
CA GLN A 106 -7.81 0.72 26.08
C GLN A 106 -6.55 0.48 26.90
N VAL A 107 -5.55 -0.20 26.32
CA VAL A 107 -4.29 -0.56 27.00
C VAL A 107 -3.39 0.66 27.22
N HIS A 108 -3.44 1.63 26.32
CA HIS A 108 -2.58 2.82 26.36
C HIS A 108 -3.30 4.07 26.86
N LEU A 109 -4.48 3.92 27.47
CA LEU A 109 -5.31 5.04 27.88
C LEU A 109 -4.62 5.92 28.95
N ASP A 110 -3.79 5.32 29.80
CA ASP A 110 -3.04 6.06 30.82
C ASP A 110 -1.98 7.00 30.24
N LEU A 111 -1.50 6.75 29.02
CA LEU A 111 -0.58 7.67 28.32
C LEU A 111 -1.25 9.01 28.01
N ALA A 112 -2.60 9.09 28.00
CA ALA A 112 -3.32 10.34 27.84
C ALA A 112 -3.08 11.34 28.98
N LYS A 113 -2.57 10.89 30.13
CA LYS A 113 -2.24 11.72 31.30
C LYS A 113 -0.81 12.27 31.24
N LEU A 114 -0.02 11.83 30.25
CA LEU A 114 1.37 12.21 30.07
C LEU A 114 1.53 13.16 28.88
N CYS A 115 2.64 13.90 28.87
CA CYS A 115 3.05 14.71 27.75
C CYS A 115 3.20 13.85 26.51
N GLY A 116 2.51 14.23 25.43
CA GLY A 116 2.50 13.52 24.16
C GLY A 116 3.77 13.69 23.32
N ILE A 117 4.83 14.30 23.86
CA ILE A 117 6.16 14.30 23.25
C ILE A 117 6.95 13.15 23.86
N ILE A 118 7.43 12.22 23.04
CA ILE A 118 8.19 11.06 23.50
C ILE A 118 9.68 11.38 23.39
N PRO A 119 10.51 11.16 24.45
CA PRO A 119 10.22 10.43 25.69
C PRO A 119 10.04 11.35 26.93
N CYS A 120 9.33 12.48 26.84
CA CYS A 120 9.21 13.45 27.94
C CYS A 120 8.76 12.84 29.28
N GLY A 121 7.72 12.01 29.28
CA GLY A 121 7.24 11.28 30.46
C GLY A 121 6.59 12.12 31.57
N HIS A 122 6.65 13.45 31.52
CA HIS A 122 6.02 14.33 32.51
C HIS A 122 4.49 14.35 32.36
N PRO A 123 3.72 14.57 33.45
CA PRO A 123 2.26 14.69 33.36
C PRO A 123 1.85 15.90 32.52
N ILE A 124 0.64 15.85 31.96
CA ILE A 124 0.07 17.00 31.24
C ILE A 124 -0.14 18.19 32.19
N HIS A 125 0.08 19.41 31.69
CA HIS A 125 -0.04 20.63 32.49
C HIS A 125 -1.49 20.88 32.94
N GLN A 126 -2.45 20.70 32.03
CA GLN A 126 -3.87 20.93 32.27
C GLN A 126 -4.73 19.88 31.54
N PRO A 127 -5.90 19.50 32.08
CA PRO A 127 -6.83 18.62 31.39
C PRO A 127 -7.20 19.17 30.01
N GLY A 128 -7.09 18.33 28.98
CA GLY A 128 -7.36 18.71 27.59
C GLY A 128 -6.15 19.24 26.81
N VAL A 129 -5.03 19.55 27.48
CA VAL A 129 -3.74 19.86 26.85
C VAL A 129 -2.94 18.56 26.67
N LEU A 130 -2.08 18.49 25.65
CA LEU A 130 -1.31 17.29 25.30
C LEU A 130 0.16 17.38 25.70
N THR A 131 0.56 18.43 26.41
CA THR A 131 1.95 18.72 26.77
C THR A 131 2.07 19.01 28.26
N CYS A 132 3.29 18.86 28.78
CA CYS A 132 3.65 19.30 30.13
C CYS A 132 3.83 20.83 30.19
N ASP A 133 4.25 21.33 31.33
CA ASP A 133 4.53 22.74 31.61
C ASP A 133 5.81 23.29 30.94
N ASN A 134 6.57 22.44 30.24
CA ASN A 134 7.74 22.89 29.49
C ASN A 134 7.33 23.80 28.33
N GLN A 135 7.81 25.04 28.37
CA GLN A 135 7.51 26.06 27.35
C GLN A 135 7.89 25.61 25.94
N LEU A 136 8.97 24.84 25.74
CA LEU A 136 9.35 24.31 24.43
C LEU A 136 8.31 23.32 23.88
N HIS A 137 7.72 22.51 24.74
CA HIS A 137 6.71 21.53 24.33
C HIS A 137 5.40 22.22 23.96
N ILE A 138 5.02 23.22 24.76
CA ILE A 138 3.83 24.04 24.53
C ILE A 138 3.95 24.79 23.19
N THR A 139 5.07 25.48 22.95
CA THR A 139 5.27 26.23 21.70
C THR A 139 5.32 25.31 20.50
N TRP A 140 5.95 24.14 20.61
CA TRP A 140 5.99 23.16 19.54
C TRP A 140 4.60 22.58 19.22
N GLN A 141 3.78 22.28 20.24
CA GLN A 141 2.40 21.86 20.04
C GLN A 141 1.56 22.96 19.36
N GLN A 142 1.76 24.23 19.73
CA GLN A 142 1.08 25.36 19.07
C GLN A 142 1.49 25.46 17.59
N GLN A 143 2.78 25.33 17.28
CA GLN A 143 3.27 25.30 15.89
C GLN A 143 2.65 24.12 15.11
N TYR A 144 2.62 22.93 15.72
CA TYR A 144 2.00 21.75 15.15
C TYR A 144 0.50 22.00 14.85
N ASN A 145 -0.26 22.49 15.83
CA ASN A 145 -1.69 22.77 15.67
C ASN A 145 -1.94 23.80 14.57
N ASN A 146 -1.21 24.92 14.56
CA ASN A 146 -1.36 25.98 13.55
C ASN A 146 -1.12 25.45 12.13
N ARG A 147 -0.23 24.47 11.99
CA ARG A 147 0.08 23.85 10.70
C ARG A 147 -0.97 22.84 10.27
N PHE A 148 -1.25 21.85 11.13
CA PHE A 148 -2.03 20.68 10.73
C PHE A 148 -3.55 20.85 10.95
N SER A 149 -3.99 21.83 11.74
CA SER A 149 -5.42 22.20 11.82
C SER A 149 -5.89 22.96 10.56
N CYS A 150 -4.98 23.69 9.90
CA CYS A 150 -5.25 24.48 8.70
C CYS A 150 -5.27 23.67 7.40
N LEU A 151 -4.97 22.37 7.43
CA LEU A 151 -5.07 21.47 6.27
C LEU A 151 -6.50 21.03 5.96
N SER A 152 -7.49 21.55 6.70
CA SER A 152 -8.89 21.45 6.30
C SER A 152 -9.15 22.31 5.06
N PHE A 153 -10.05 21.87 4.17
CA PHE A 153 -10.43 22.60 2.95
C PHE A 153 -10.69 24.12 3.16
N PRO A 154 -11.35 24.56 4.25
CA PRO A 154 -11.50 25.98 4.56
C PRO A 154 -10.17 26.70 4.89
N GLY A 155 -9.25 26.05 5.61
CA GLY A 155 -7.93 26.60 5.93
C GLY A 155 -7.05 26.75 4.70
N ILE A 156 -7.08 25.75 3.80
CA ILE A 156 -6.42 25.82 2.49
C ILE A 156 -6.99 26.98 1.66
N GLN A 157 -8.32 27.16 1.63
CA GLN A 157 -8.93 28.30 0.94
C GLN A 157 -8.53 29.65 1.53
N GLN A 158 -8.40 29.78 2.85
CA GLN A 158 -7.94 31.02 3.49
C GLN A 158 -6.49 31.33 3.11
N VAL A 159 -5.59 30.34 3.14
CA VAL A 159 -4.20 30.51 2.71
C VAL A 159 -4.12 30.95 1.25
N ILE A 160 -4.89 30.33 0.35
CA ILE A 160 -4.95 30.71 -1.07
C ILE A 160 -5.46 32.15 -1.25
N ARG A 161 -6.49 32.57 -0.48
CA ARG A 161 -7.01 33.95 -0.51
C ARG A 161 -5.96 34.94 -0.06
N HIS A 162 -5.30 34.68 1.07
CA HIS A 162 -4.23 35.55 1.59
C HIS A 162 -3.03 35.64 0.64
N GLN A 163 -2.66 34.55 -0.04
CA GLN A 163 -1.60 34.56 -1.05
C GLN A 163 -1.98 35.40 -2.28
N LYS A 164 -3.22 35.30 -2.76
CA LYS A 164 -3.72 36.17 -3.85
C LYS A 164 -3.66 37.66 -3.45
N THR A 165 -4.18 38.01 -2.27
CA THR A 165 -4.15 39.40 -1.78
C THR A 165 -2.74 39.92 -1.52
N ALA A 166 -1.80 39.06 -1.10
CA ALA A 166 -0.40 39.46 -0.90
C ALA A 166 0.36 39.65 -2.23
N ALA A 167 0.08 38.82 -3.24
CA ALA A 167 0.62 38.97 -4.59
C ALA A 167 0.16 40.27 -5.26
N ASP A 168 -1.11 40.64 -5.08
CA ASP A 168 -1.68 41.88 -5.62
C ASP A 168 -1.09 43.15 -4.95
N ASN A 169 -0.62 43.04 -3.72
CA ASN A 169 -0.04 44.16 -2.95
C ASN A 169 1.50 44.20 -2.96
N GLY A 170 2.17 43.35 -3.77
CA GLY A 170 3.64 43.29 -3.83
C GLY A 170 4.30 42.85 -2.51
N GLY A 171 3.54 42.23 -1.61
CA GLY A 171 4.03 41.75 -0.32
C GLY A 171 4.85 40.46 -0.45
N VAL A 172 5.81 40.25 0.46
CA VAL A 172 6.58 39.01 0.56
C VAL A 172 5.61 37.84 0.74
N ILE A 173 5.57 36.93 -0.24
CA ILE A 173 4.80 35.69 -0.15
C ILE A 173 5.44 34.87 0.98
N PRO A 174 4.74 34.59 2.09
CA PRO A 174 5.30 33.74 3.13
C PRO A 174 5.55 32.36 2.53
N THR A 175 6.82 32.01 2.38
CA THR A 175 7.23 30.67 1.97
C THR A 175 6.71 29.71 3.03
N LEU A 176 5.91 28.73 2.61
CA LEU A 176 5.45 27.67 3.47
C LEU A 176 6.70 26.93 3.97
N CYS A 177 7.18 27.24 5.16
CA CYS A 177 8.28 26.49 5.77
C CYS A 177 7.77 25.06 6.00
N VAL A 178 8.27 24.13 5.19
CA VAL A 178 7.80 22.74 5.13
C VAL A 178 8.26 21.92 6.34
N GLY A 179 9.13 22.44 7.21
CA GLY A 179 9.59 21.78 8.44
C GLY A 179 8.88 22.25 9.71
N LEU A 180 8.65 21.36 10.67
CA LEU A 180 8.40 21.77 12.07
C LEU A 180 9.71 22.32 12.65
N GLY A 181 9.61 23.30 13.56
CA GLY A 181 10.80 23.82 14.25
C GLY A 181 11.50 22.72 15.06
N PRO A 182 12.81 22.83 15.31
CA PRO A 182 13.51 21.93 16.21
C PRO A 182 12.95 22.05 17.63
N LEU A 183 12.97 20.94 18.36
CA LEU A 183 12.62 20.88 19.77
C LEU A 183 13.90 20.67 20.59
N GLY A 184 14.46 21.77 21.10
CA GLY A 184 15.80 21.74 21.69
C GLY A 184 16.83 21.31 20.64
N ASP A 185 17.57 20.25 20.91
CA ASP A 185 18.58 19.69 19.99
C ASP A 185 17.99 18.73 18.95
N THR A 186 16.69 18.39 19.04
CA THR A 186 16.06 17.43 18.13
C THR A 186 15.47 18.15 16.91
N PRO A 187 15.87 17.80 15.67
CA PRO A 187 15.23 18.29 14.46
C PRO A 187 13.73 17.99 14.45
N GLY A 188 12.91 18.94 13.96
CA GLY A 188 11.45 18.84 14.07
C GLY A 188 10.82 17.63 13.36
N ASP A 189 11.48 17.09 12.34
CA ASP A 189 11.10 15.86 11.62
C ASP A 189 11.39 14.56 12.40
N GLN A 190 12.28 14.64 13.39
CA GLN A 190 12.67 13.52 14.25
C GLN A 190 11.91 13.51 15.58
N VAL A 191 11.13 14.55 15.89
CA VAL A 191 10.32 14.62 17.10
C VAL A 191 9.19 13.59 17.04
N VAL A 192 9.25 12.60 17.91
CA VAL A 192 8.20 11.59 18.05
C VAL A 192 7.11 12.13 18.98
N HIS A 193 5.87 12.18 18.50
CA HIS A 193 4.74 12.67 19.28
C HIS A 193 3.47 11.81 19.10
N THR A 194 2.53 11.94 20.04
CA THR A 194 1.22 11.26 20.05
C THR A 194 0.04 12.21 19.88
N PHE A 195 0.29 13.45 19.45
CA PHE A 195 -0.76 14.47 19.30
C PHE A 195 -1.86 14.12 18.31
N TRP A 196 -1.56 13.24 17.36
CA TRP A 196 -2.49 12.83 16.32
C TRP A 196 -2.65 11.32 16.30
N VAL A 197 -3.89 10.88 16.07
CA VAL A 197 -4.25 9.47 15.93
C VAL A 197 -3.70 8.91 14.63
N LYS A 198 -3.14 7.71 14.66
CA LYS A 198 -2.69 7.08 13.42
C LYS A 198 -3.88 6.53 12.67
N SER A 199 -3.73 6.37 11.36
CA SER A 199 -4.67 5.62 10.54
C SER A 199 -4.03 4.30 10.14
N THR A 200 -4.85 3.32 9.79
CA THR A 200 -4.37 2.18 9.00
C THR A 200 -4.05 2.60 7.58
N TYR A 201 -3.15 1.84 6.97
CA TYR A 201 -2.70 2.09 5.61
C TYR A 201 -3.80 1.75 4.61
N CYS A 202 -4.25 0.50 4.61
CA CYS A 202 -5.33 0.03 3.76
C CYS A 202 -6.09 -1.15 4.39
N LEU A 203 -7.23 -1.47 3.80
CA LEU A 203 -7.98 -2.69 4.04
C LEU A 203 -7.71 -3.65 2.88
N GLN A 204 -7.14 -4.81 3.16
CA GLN A 204 -6.99 -5.86 2.16
C GLN A 204 -8.29 -6.66 2.10
N THR A 205 -8.92 -6.70 0.93
CA THR A 205 -10.13 -7.50 0.70
C THR A 205 -9.81 -8.75 -0.08
N VAL A 206 -10.53 -9.82 0.22
CA VAL A 206 -10.41 -11.12 -0.46
C VAL A 206 -11.81 -11.58 -0.85
N GLN A 207 -12.01 -11.83 -2.13
CA GLN A 207 -13.29 -12.25 -2.69
C GLN A 207 -13.09 -13.39 -3.68
N TRP A 208 -14.11 -14.18 -3.93
CA TRP A 208 -14.08 -15.12 -5.05
C TRP A 208 -14.08 -14.36 -6.37
N ALA A 209 -13.62 -15.00 -7.46
CA ALA A 209 -13.66 -14.42 -8.80
C ALA A 209 -15.07 -13.98 -9.26
N CYS A 210 -16.13 -14.57 -8.69
CA CYS A 210 -17.51 -14.15 -8.93
C CYS A 210 -17.94 -12.88 -8.18
N GLY A 211 -17.06 -12.28 -7.35
CA GLY A 211 -17.32 -11.10 -6.53
C GLY A 211 -17.89 -11.38 -5.15
N PHE A 212 -18.09 -12.64 -4.77
CA PHE A 212 -18.59 -12.99 -3.43
C PHE A 212 -17.49 -12.77 -2.37
N PRO A 213 -17.75 -11.99 -1.30
CA PRO A 213 -16.73 -11.68 -0.29
C PRO A 213 -16.38 -12.93 0.51
N ILE A 214 -15.07 -13.19 0.68
CA ILE A 214 -14.56 -14.29 1.51
C ILE A 214 -14.16 -13.74 2.88
N GLY A 215 -13.37 -12.67 2.87
CA GLY A 215 -12.79 -12.11 4.07
C GLY A 215 -12.00 -10.84 3.78
N TRP A 216 -11.42 -10.29 4.83
CA TRP A 216 -10.63 -9.07 4.75
C TRP A 216 -9.69 -8.97 5.93
N GLY A 217 -8.69 -8.11 5.81
CA GLY A 217 -7.73 -7.80 6.86
C GLY A 217 -7.24 -6.36 6.77
N LYS A 218 -6.51 -5.93 7.80
CA LYS A 218 -6.02 -4.55 7.92
C LYS A 218 -4.52 -4.55 7.70
N CYS A 219 -4.06 -3.70 6.80
CA CYS A 219 -2.65 -3.36 6.66
C CYS A 219 -2.39 -2.11 7.50
N TYR A 220 -1.62 -2.23 8.57
CA TYR A 220 -1.51 -1.18 9.58
C TYR A 220 -0.51 -0.09 9.22
N HIS A 221 0.61 -0.47 8.63
CA HIS A 221 1.75 0.42 8.32
C HIS A 221 2.04 0.51 6.84
N SER A 222 1.86 -0.60 6.14
CA SER A 222 2.15 -0.78 4.73
C SER A 222 1.38 -2.00 4.24
N GLU A 223 1.10 -2.05 2.95
CA GLU A 223 0.66 -3.26 2.26
C GLU A 223 1.88 -4.17 2.00
N SER A 224 2.49 -4.68 3.07
CA SER A 224 3.67 -5.55 2.97
C SER A 224 3.27 -7.00 2.71
N PRO A 225 4.06 -7.77 1.93
CA PRO A 225 3.84 -9.21 1.72
C PRO A 225 3.57 -10.01 3.00
N LEU A 226 4.31 -9.73 4.07
CA LEU A 226 4.14 -10.40 5.37
C LEU A 226 2.74 -10.20 5.96
N GLN A 227 2.23 -8.97 5.94
CA GLN A 227 0.88 -8.67 6.43
C GLN A 227 -0.18 -9.31 5.54
N VAL A 228 0.00 -9.26 4.21
CA VAL A 228 -0.93 -9.87 3.27
C VAL A 228 -1.01 -11.40 3.45
N LEU A 229 0.13 -12.06 3.63
CA LEU A 229 0.19 -13.49 3.93
C LEU A 229 -0.50 -13.82 5.26
N ALA A 230 -0.22 -13.05 6.32
CA ALA A 230 -0.88 -13.23 7.61
C ALA A 230 -2.41 -13.06 7.53
N ILE A 231 -2.90 -12.15 6.67
CA ILE A 231 -4.34 -11.99 6.40
C ILE A 231 -4.89 -13.25 5.71
N LEU A 232 -4.20 -13.77 4.69
CA LEU A 232 -4.62 -14.99 4.00
C LEU A 232 -4.67 -16.18 4.97
N ASP A 233 -3.62 -16.43 5.74
CA ASP A 233 -3.57 -17.56 6.66
C ASP A 233 -4.65 -17.45 7.75
N ARG A 234 -4.96 -16.23 8.20
CA ARG A 234 -6.06 -15.99 9.14
C ARG A 234 -7.43 -16.30 8.55
N ILE A 235 -7.69 -15.99 7.27
CA ILE A 235 -9.00 -16.20 6.63
C ILE A 235 -9.36 -17.69 6.56
N TRP A 236 -8.37 -18.56 6.31
CA TRP A 236 -8.59 -20.01 6.18
C TRP A 236 -8.03 -20.82 7.34
N LEU A 237 -7.74 -20.19 8.48
CA LEU A 237 -7.17 -20.88 9.65
C LEU A 237 -8.02 -22.07 10.09
N ASP A 238 -9.33 -21.87 10.14
CA ASP A 238 -10.29 -22.89 10.59
C ASP A 238 -10.74 -23.83 9.45
N TYR A 239 -10.51 -23.46 8.18
CA TYR A 239 -11.01 -24.16 6.99
C TYR A 239 -9.95 -24.23 5.87
N PRO A 240 -8.81 -24.90 6.10
CA PRO A 240 -7.71 -24.97 5.13
C PRO A 240 -8.12 -25.66 3.82
N GLU A 241 -9.09 -26.57 3.84
CA GLU A 241 -9.64 -27.26 2.67
C GLU A 241 -10.39 -26.32 1.71
N LEU A 242 -10.88 -25.18 2.23
CA LEU A 242 -11.53 -24.14 1.46
C LEU A 242 -10.57 -23.09 0.89
N LYS A 243 -9.26 -23.20 1.20
CA LYS A 243 -8.23 -22.30 0.66
C LYS A 243 -8.27 -22.34 -0.88
N PRO A 244 -8.23 -21.18 -1.56
CA PRO A 244 -8.29 -21.12 -3.00
C PRO A 244 -7.07 -21.83 -3.59
N SER A 245 -7.28 -22.47 -4.74
CA SER A 245 -6.18 -23.03 -5.51
C SER A 245 -5.37 -21.94 -6.19
N PHE A 246 -5.99 -20.78 -6.47
CA PHE A 246 -5.35 -19.64 -7.12
C PHE A 246 -5.69 -18.33 -6.42
N ALA A 247 -4.73 -17.40 -6.33
CA ALA A 247 -4.97 -16.02 -5.92
C ALA A 247 -4.50 -15.03 -6.98
N ALA A 248 -5.36 -14.07 -7.35
CA ALA A 248 -5.00 -12.93 -8.18
C ALA A 248 -4.75 -11.71 -7.29
N TYR A 249 -3.56 -11.11 -7.43
CA TYR A 249 -3.09 -10.00 -6.60
C TYR A 249 -2.18 -9.09 -7.44
N ASN A 250 -2.23 -7.78 -7.21
CA ASN A 250 -1.43 -6.78 -7.96
C ASN A 250 0.08 -6.89 -7.65
N GLU A 251 0.44 -7.16 -6.40
CA GLU A 251 1.84 -7.38 -5.96
C GLU A 251 2.15 -8.88 -5.82
N ALA A 252 1.60 -9.70 -6.72
CA ALA A 252 1.72 -11.16 -6.72
C ALA A 252 3.17 -11.64 -6.72
N CYS A 253 4.05 -11.01 -7.49
CA CYS A 253 5.47 -11.39 -7.56
C CYS A 253 6.18 -11.19 -6.22
N SER A 254 5.99 -10.03 -5.60
CA SER A 254 6.57 -9.67 -4.30
C SER A 254 6.07 -10.60 -3.19
N LEU A 255 4.78 -10.95 -3.21
CA LEU A 255 4.19 -11.90 -2.28
C LEU A 255 4.73 -13.32 -2.48
N LEU A 256 4.82 -13.77 -3.73
CA LEU A 256 5.32 -15.09 -4.07
C LEU A 256 6.79 -15.26 -3.68
N GLN A 257 7.64 -14.26 -3.98
CA GLN A 257 9.03 -14.24 -3.55
C GLN A 257 9.14 -14.32 -2.03
N HIS A 258 8.31 -13.58 -1.30
CA HIS A 258 8.29 -13.63 0.16
C HIS A 258 7.92 -15.04 0.67
N ILE A 259 6.91 -15.68 0.10
CA ILE A 259 6.52 -17.05 0.51
C ILE A 259 7.64 -18.05 0.25
N VAL A 260 8.25 -18.05 -0.94
CA VAL A 260 9.32 -18.99 -1.31
C VAL A 260 10.56 -18.81 -0.44
N THR A 261 10.89 -17.57 -0.05
CA THR A 261 12.08 -17.26 0.75
C THR A 261 11.89 -17.51 2.25
N GLN A 262 10.64 -17.55 2.74
CA GLN A 262 10.34 -17.81 4.15
C GLN A 262 10.19 -19.31 4.46
N ASP A 263 10.09 -20.18 3.45
CA ASP A 263 10.04 -21.62 3.65
C ASP A 263 11.45 -22.19 3.90
N PRO A 264 11.77 -22.71 5.09
CA PRO A 264 13.08 -23.31 5.37
C PRO A 264 13.26 -24.68 4.71
N HIS A 265 12.22 -25.25 4.09
CA HIS A 265 12.26 -26.56 3.42
C HIS A 265 12.41 -26.49 1.89
N THR A 266 12.45 -25.29 1.29
CA THR A 266 12.87 -25.08 -0.12
C THR A 266 14.40 -25.18 -0.28
N THR A 267 15.03 -26.17 0.36
CA THR A 267 16.31 -26.68 -0.11
C THR A 267 16.03 -27.67 -1.24
N LEU A 268 16.70 -27.41 -2.38
CA LEU A 268 16.69 -28.15 -3.65
C LEU A 268 16.40 -29.65 -3.56
N PRO A 269 15.75 -30.25 -4.58
CA PRO A 269 15.41 -31.67 -4.57
C PRO A 269 16.69 -32.50 -4.44
N SER A 270 16.90 -33.13 -3.28
CA SER A 270 17.79 -34.28 -3.19
C SER A 270 17.07 -35.46 -3.83
N ASP A 271 17.70 -36.08 -4.81
CA ASP A 271 17.28 -37.31 -5.46
C ASP A 271 16.95 -38.41 -4.44
N ASN A 272 15.68 -38.54 -4.04
CA ASN A 272 15.21 -39.72 -3.32
C ASN A 272 13.70 -39.94 -3.55
N PRO A 273 13.32 -40.90 -4.40
CA PRO A 273 11.93 -41.26 -4.62
C PRO A 273 11.50 -42.25 -3.52
N GLY A 274 11.12 -41.75 -2.35
CA GLY A 274 10.62 -42.66 -1.31
C GLY A 274 10.48 -42.11 0.10
N SER A 275 9.66 -41.07 0.31
CA SER A 275 8.79 -40.98 1.49
C SER A 275 7.95 -39.69 1.38
N PHE A 276 6.70 -39.85 0.97
CA PHE A 276 5.68 -38.81 1.14
C PHE A 276 5.04 -39.07 2.50
N ASP A 277 5.33 -38.24 3.50
CA ASP A 277 4.42 -38.03 4.62
C ASP A 277 4.65 -36.68 5.31
N HIS A 278 3.54 -35.94 5.40
CA HIS A 278 3.23 -34.87 6.35
C HIS A 278 3.97 -33.52 6.28
N LEU A 279 3.48 -32.64 5.40
CA LEU A 279 3.04 -31.27 5.75
C LEU A 279 1.97 -30.82 4.73
N SER A 280 0.71 -30.93 5.13
CA SER A 280 -0.44 -30.48 4.33
C SER A 280 -0.59 -28.97 4.43
N MET A 281 0.29 -28.21 3.75
CA MET A 281 -0.05 -26.85 3.34
C MET A 281 -0.82 -26.98 2.03
N GLY A 282 -2.13 -26.72 2.08
CA GLY A 282 -2.97 -26.64 0.89
C GLY A 282 -2.30 -25.72 -0.15
N GLN A 283 -1.97 -26.29 -1.30
CA GLN A 283 -1.11 -25.67 -2.32
C GLN A 283 -1.77 -24.41 -2.89
N LEU A 284 -1.44 -23.23 -2.36
CA LEU A 284 -1.88 -21.96 -2.90
C LEU A 284 -1.00 -21.62 -4.10
N ARG A 285 -1.59 -21.56 -5.29
CA ARG A 285 -0.90 -21.04 -6.48
C ARG A 285 -1.23 -19.56 -6.61
N ILE A 286 -0.25 -18.74 -6.98
CA ILE A 286 -0.48 -17.31 -7.16
C ILE A 286 -0.46 -17.03 -8.66
N LEU A 287 -1.53 -16.42 -9.17
CA LEU A 287 -1.61 -15.96 -10.55
C LEU A 287 -1.03 -14.56 -10.63
N ILE A 288 0.03 -14.42 -11.42
CA ILE A 288 0.65 -13.14 -11.73
C ILE A 288 -0.01 -12.59 -12.99
N TRP A 289 -0.59 -11.39 -12.89
CA TRP A 289 -1.05 -10.63 -14.05
C TRP A 289 -0.03 -9.53 -14.37
N ALA A 290 0.60 -9.61 -15.54
CA ALA A 290 1.52 -8.59 -16.03
C ALA A 290 0.93 -7.89 -17.26
N PRO A 291 0.41 -6.65 -17.14
CA PRO A 291 -0.02 -5.88 -18.29
C PRO A 291 1.20 -5.26 -18.99
N GLY A 292 1.59 -5.80 -20.15
CA GLY A 292 2.22 -5.06 -21.26
C GLY A 292 3.51 -4.26 -21.05
N HIS A 293 4.16 -4.29 -19.89
CA HIS A 293 5.44 -3.62 -19.66
C HIS A 293 6.60 -4.60 -19.81
N ASN A 294 7.65 -4.20 -20.54
CA ASN A 294 8.94 -4.87 -20.57
C ASN A 294 9.48 -4.95 -19.14
N ILE A 295 9.38 -6.13 -18.53
CA ILE A 295 10.00 -6.43 -17.23
C ILE A 295 11.51 -6.52 -17.49
N SER A 296 12.24 -5.42 -17.31
CA SER A 296 13.69 -5.46 -17.09
C SER A 296 13.96 -5.67 -15.59
N ALA A 297 13.58 -6.84 -15.10
CA ALA A 297 14.23 -7.42 -13.93
C ALA A 297 15.27 -8.40 -14.48
N GLY A 298 16.47 -8.44 -13.90
CA GLY A 298 17.65 -9.19 -14.36
C GLY A 298 17.53 -10.72 -14.31
N ILE A 299 16.40 -11.27 -14.75
CA ILE A 299 16.16 -12.67 -15.04
C ILE A 299 15.86 -12.70 -16.54
N GLY A 300 16.73 -13.33 -17.32
CA GLY A 300 16.64 -13.33 -18.79
C GLY A 300 15.30 -13.88 -19.28
N PHE A 301 14.45 -13.02 -19.83
CA PHE A 301 13.25 -13.42 -20.56
C PHE A 301 13.44 -13.11 -22.05
N VAL A 302 13.60 -14.14 -22.87
CA VAL A 302 13.49 -14.01 -24.34
C VAL A 302 12.01 -14.07 -24.69
N GLY A 303 11.44 -12.91 -25.03
CA GLY A 303 10.04 -12.79 -25.42
C GLY A 303 9.77 -13.36 -26.82
N LEU A 304 8.75 -14.22 -26.93
CA LEU A 304 8.02 -14.39 -28.19
C LEU A 304 6.74 -13.57 -28.14
N ASN A 305 6.70 -12.54 -28.97
CA ASN A 305 5.57 -11.65 -29.21
C ASN A 305 4.37 -12.45 -29.77
N TYR A 306 3.46 -12.84 -28.89
CA TYR A 306 2.08 -13.11 -29.28
C TYR A 306 1.18 -12.27 -28.37
N GLY A 307 0.55 -11.26 -28.97
CA GLY A 307 -0.22 -10.21 -28.28
C GLY A 307 -1.45 -10.72 -27.53
N GLY A 308 -1.22 -11.32 -26.36
CA GLY A 308 -2.23 -11.73 -25.40
C GLY A 308 -1.65 -11.76 -23.98
N PRO A 309 -2.49 -11.72 -22.93
CA PRO A 309 -2.03 -11.76 -21.54
C PRO A 309 -1.29 -13.06 -21.24
N THR A 310 -0.05 -12.95 -20.77
CA THR A 310 0.78 -14.09 -20.34
C THR A 310 0.44 -14.41 -18.89
N PHE A 311 -0.02 -15.64 -18.62
CA PHE A 311 -0.26 -16.13 -17.27
C PHE A 311 0.91 -17.02 -16.85
N ILE A 312 1.59 -16.65 -15.76
CA ILE A 312 2.67 -17.46 -15.19
C ILE A 312 2.10 -18.19 -13.97
N GLN A 313 2.20 -19.52 -14.00
CA GLN A 313 1.81 -20.40 -12.91
C GLN A 313 3.08 -20.88 -12.20
N LEU A 314 3.28 -20.45 -10.96
CA LEU A 314 4.30 -21.04 -10.09
C LEU A 314 3.62 -22.04 -9.15
N VAL A 315 4.15 -23.26 -9.11
CA VAL A 315 3.71 -24.32 -8.20
C VAL A 315 4.74 -24.37 -7.07
N ILE A 316 4.34 -23.98 -5.86
CA ILE A 316 5.11 -24.23 -4.64
C ILE A 316 4.53 -25.52 -4.07
N GLY A 317 5.34 -26.57 -3.93
CA GLY A 317 4.94 -27.87 -3.39
C GLY A 317 5.75 -28.21 -2.15
#